data_AF-A0A935S7Q2-F1
#
_entry.id   AF-A0A935S7Q2-F1
#
_cell.length_a   1.000
_cell.length_b   1.000
_cell.length_c   1.000
_cell.angle_alpha   90.00
_cell.angle_beta   90.00
_cell.angle_gamma   90.00
#
_symmetry.space_group_name_H-M   'P 1'
#
loop_
_entity.id
_entity.type
_entity.pdbx_description
1 polymer ?
#
loop_
_entity_poly.entity_id
_entity_poly.type
_entity_poly.pdbx_seq_one_letter_code
_entity_poly.pdbx_strand_id
1 'polypeptide(L)'
;MWFQKEKAYSLKNTDRKSFLLLYEPGITIQFKIFRYLGVGGDAAFRFVLNREKKIGEQLNSPTFSIKLLVWPDQLYYVIAPKSKVTQQYGPAEW
;
A
#
# COMPACT_ATOMS: atom_id res chain seq x y z
N MET A 1 -22.09 29.41 -41.90
CA MET A 1 -22.33 27.97 -41.64
C MET A 1 -21.04 27.36 -41.12
N TRP A 2 -21.03 26.89 -39.86
CA TRP A 2 -19.89 26.22 -39.24
C TRP A 2 -19.94 24.72 -39.59
N PHE A 3 -18.95 24.22 -40.32
CA PHE A 3 -18.81 22.79 -40.60
C PHE A 3 -18.02 22.14 -39.46
N GLN A 4 -18.73 21.53 -38.50
CA GLN A 4 -18.12 20.61 -37.55
C GLN A 4 -17.80 19.29 -38.25
N LYS A 5 -16.52 18.95 -38.35
CA LYS A 5 -16.08 17.62 -38.80
C LYS A 5 -16.46 16.59 -37.74
N GLU A 6 -17.44 15.76 -38.03
CA GLU A 6 -17.74 14.56 -37.27
C GLU A 6 -16.53 13.60 -37.34
N LYS A 7 -15.87 13.36 -36.20
CA LYS A 7 -14.87 12.30 -36.11
C LYS A 7 -15.62 10.97 -36.13
N ALA A 8 -15.53 10.26 -37.26
CA ALA A 8 -15.97 8.88 -37.35
C ALA A 8 -15.15 8.01 -36.39
N TYR A 9 -15.75 7.60 -35.28
CA TYR A 9 -15.17 6.63 -34.35
C TYR A 9 -15.23 5.26 -35.03
N SER A 10 -14.11 4.85 -35.63
CA SER A 10 -13.93 3.51 -36.19
C SER A 10 -13.93 2.49 -35.05
N LEU A 11 -15.02 1.74 -34.94
CA LEU A 11 -15.29 0.72 -33.92
C LEU A 11 -14.57 -0.60 -34.25
N LYS A 12 -13.27 -0.51 -34.56
CA LYS A 12 -12.41 -1.68 -34.76
C LYS A 12 -11.49 -1.82 -33.55
N ASN A 13 -12.08 -2.15 -32.40
CA ASN A 13 -11.33 -2.47 -31.19
C ASN A 13 -10.71 -3.87 -31.33
N THR A 14 -9.61 -3.94 -32.09
CA THR A 14 -8.56 -4.90 -31.74
C THR A 14 -7.94 -4.36 -30.46
N ASP A 15 -8.53 -4.72 -29.32
CA ASP A 15 -7.91 -4.56 -28.01
C ASP A 15 -6.61 -5.36 -28.03
N ARG A 16 -5.52 -4.67 -28.40
CA ARG A 16 -4.16 -5.18 -28.22
C ARG A 16 -4.02 -5.45 -26.73
N LYS A 17 -4.04 -6.73 -26.34
CA LYS A 17 -3.68 -7.19 -25.00
C LYS A 17 -2.28 -6.68 -24.66
N SER A 18 -2.21 -5.52 -24.01
CA SER A 18 -0.99 -4.96 -23.48
C SER A 18 -0.59 -5.77 -22.26
N PHE A 19 0.45 -6.57 -22.38
CA PHE A 19 1.03 -7.29 -21.26
C PHE A 19 1.79 -6.29 -20.39
N LEU A 20 1.28 -6.06 -19.18
CA LEU A 20 1.87 -5.17 -18.18
C LEU A 20 2.49 -6.03 -17.09
N LEU A 21 3.81 -5.91 -16.92
CA LEU A 21 4.52 -6.49 -15.78
C LEU A 21 4.69 -5.41 -14.73
N LEU A 22 4.12 -5.65 -13.55
CA LEU A 22 4.23 -4.77 -12.40
C LEU A 22 5.18 -5.37 -11.38
N TYR A 23 6.19 -4.61 -10.97
CA TYR A 23 7.10 -4.98 -9.90
C TYR A 23 7.17 -3.84 -8.88
N GLU A 24 6.96 -4.15 -7.62
CA GLU A 24 6.93 -3.17 -6.52
C GLU A 24 7.97 -3.54 -5.45
N PRO A 25 9.26 -3.24 -5.67
CA PRO A 25 10.27 -3.37 -4.62
C PRO A 25 9.94 -2.38 -3.50
N GLY A 26 9.80 -2.90 -2.29
CA GLY A 26 9.49 -2.12 -1.10
C GLY A 26 10.38 -2.47 0.09
N ILE A 27 10.71 -1.46 0.88
CA ILE A 27 11.39 -1.59 2.16
C ILE A 27 10.45 -1.01 3.21
N THR A 28 10.20 -1.76 4.27
CA THR A 28 9.42 -1.31 5.43
C THR A 28 10.30 -1.29 6.65
N ILE A 29 10.32 -0.16 7.35
CA ILE A 29 11.01 0.03 8.62
C ILE A 29 9.94 0.17 9.70
N GLN A 30 10.06 -0.61 10.76
CA GLN A 30 9.09 -0.60 11.87
C GLN A 30 9.82 -0.46 13.19
N PHE A 31 9.39 0.50 14.00
CA PHE A 31 9.91 0.77 15.33
C PHE A 31 8.79 0.66 16.36
N LYS A 32 8.99 -0.21 17.35
CA LYS A 32 8.12 -0.34 18.51
C LYS A 32 8.54 0.70 19.54
N ILE A 33 7.74 1.74 19.76
CA ILE A 33 8.04 2.84 20.70
C ILE A 33 7.57 2.47 22.11
N PHE A 34 6.37 1.89 22.20
CA PHE A 34 5.75 1.42 23.44
C PHE A 34 5.33 -0.05 23.29
N ARG A 35 5.06 -0.70 24.42
CA ARG A 35 4.58 -2.10 24.46
C ARG A 35 3.34 -2.34 23.59
N TYR A 36 2.47 -1.33 23.50
CA TYR A 36 1.20 -1.37 22.77
C TYR A 36 1.17 -0.48 21.51
N LEU A 37 2.22 0.31 21.25
CA LEU A 37 2.22 1.30 20.17
C LEU A 37 3.57 1.35 19.44
N GLY A 38 3.51 1.32 18.12
CA GLY A 38 4.67 1.39 17.25
C GLY A 38 4.39 2.32 16.08
N VAL A 39 5.46 2.68 15.39
CA VAL A 39 5.40 3.47 14.17
C VAL A 39 6.21 2.75 13.10
N GLY A 40 5.78 2.87 11.85
CA GLY A 40 6.49 2.32 10.72
C GLY A 40 6.53 3.30 9.57
N GLY A 41 7.60 3.23 8.80
CA GLY A 41 7.72 3.89 7.50
C GLY A 41 7.80 2.82 6.43
N ASP A 42 7.15 3.07 5.31
CA ASP A 42 7.18 2.22 4.13
C ASP A 42 7.64 3.06 2.95
N ALA A 43 8.63 2.57 2.24
CA ALA A 43 9.13 3.16 1.01
C ALA A 43 9.14 2.07 -0.05
N ALA A 44 8.26 2.21 -1.04
CA ALA A 44 8.16 1.30 -2.17
C ALA A 44 8.32 2.05 -3.48
N PHE A 45 8.83 1.38 -4.49
CA PHE A 45 8.93 1.93 -5.82
C PHE A 45 8.15 1.07 -6.79
N ARG A 46 7.13 1.62 -7.42
CA ARG A 46 6.34 0.90 -8.43
C ARG A 46 7.05 1.01 -9.77
N PHE A 47 7.44 -0.13 -10.34
CA PHE A 47 8.03 -0.22 -11.67
C PHE A 47 7.08 -0.98 -12.61
N VAL A 48 6.68 -0.32 -13.69
CA VAL A 48 5.78 -0.88 -14.70
C VAL A 48 6.54 -1.05 -16.00
N LEU A 49 6.78 -2.30 -16.38
CA LEU A 49 7.31 -2.67 -17.68
C LEU A 49 6.14 -2.82 -18.66
N ASN A 50 6.00 -1.84 -19.55
CA ASN A 50 5.06 -1.91 -20.66
C ASN A 50 5.81 -2.14 -21.98
N ARG A 51 5.34 -3.11 -22.77
CA ARG A 51 5.91 -3.45 -24.08
C ARG A 51 5.49 -2.46 -25.18
N GLU A 52 4.38 -1.74 -25.00
CA GLU A 52 3.83 -0.78 -25.96
C GLU A 52 4.26 0.66 -25.60
N LYS A 53 5.12 1.28 -26.42
CA LYS A 53 5.57 2.69 -26.30
C LYS A 53 4.43 3.74 -26.38
N LYS A 54 3.19 3.33 -26.66
CA LYS A 54 2.04 4.22 -26.92
C LYS A 54 1.25 4.60 -25.68
N ILE A 55 1.47 3.95 -24.54
CA ILE A 55 0.83 4.35 -23.28
C ILE A 55 1.76 5.40 -22.67
N GLY A 56 1.48 6.67 -22.98
CA GLY A 56 2.30 7.84 -22.62
C GLY A 56 2.31 8.19 -21.13
N GLU A 57 1.89 7.26 -20.26
CA GLU A 57 1.90 7.44 -18.82
C GLU A 57 3.07 6.64 -18.26
N GLN A 58 4.09 7.34 -17.73
CA GLN A 58 5.04 6.72 -16.82
C GLN A 58 4.28 6.32 -15.57
N LEU A 59 3.83 5.07 -15.52
CA LEU A 59 3.17 4.47 -14.35
C LEU A 59 4.17 4.13 -13.23
N ASN A 60 5.43 4.56 -13.38
CA ASN A 60 6.46 4.40 -12.37
C ASN A 60 6.25 5.47 -11.29
N SER A 61 5.94 5.05 -10.08
CA SER A 61 5.66 5.96 -8.98
C SER A 61 6.36 5.52 -7.70
N PRO A 62 7.16 6.39 -7.05
CA PRO A 62 7.57 6.15 -5.68
C PRO A 62 6.35 6.25 -4.76
N THR A 63 6.28 5.35 -3.78
CA THR A 63 5.22 5.29 -2.77
C THR A 63 5.88 5.39 -1.40
N PHE A 64 5.42 6.36 -0.62
CA PHE A 64 5.83 6.50 0.77
C PHE A 64 4.58 6.41 1.64
N SER A 65 4.64 5.62 2.71
CA SER A 65 3.53 5.49 3.65
C SER A 65 4.04 5.49 5.09
N ILE A 66 3.34 6.21 5.95
CA ILE A 66 3.57 6.20 7.39
C ILE A 66 2.50 5.31 8.02
N LYS A 67 2.91 4.37 8.86
CA LYS A 67 2.07 3.38 9.51
C LYS A 67 2.10 3.61 11.02
N LEU A 68 0.94 3.58 11.66
CA LEU A 68 0.83 3.52 13.11
C LEU A 68 0.42 2.09 13.49
N LEU A 69 1.23 1.44 14.31
CA LEU A 69 1.06 0.06 14.74
C LEU A 69 0.48 0.08 16.15
N VAL A 70 -0.64 -0.60 16.36
CA VAL A 70 -1.25 -0.74 17.69
C VAL A 70 -1.39 -2.22 17.99
N TRP A 71 -0.89 -2.62 19.16
CA TRP A 71 -1.05 -3.98 19.68
C TRP A 71 -2.12 -3.97 20.77
N PRO A 72 -3.40 -4.26 20.43
CA PRO A 72 -4.51 -4.17 21.37
C PRO A 72 -4.40 -5.18 22.53
N ASP A 73 -3.75 -6.32 22.30
CA ASP A 73 -3.48 -7.33 23.33
C ASP A 73 -2.64 -6.75 24.49
N GLN A 74 -1.54 -6.05 24.15
CA GLN A 74 -0.69 -5.37 25.13
C GLN A 74 -1.41 -4.17 25.77
N LEU A 75 -2.25 -3.47 25.01
CA LEU A 75 -3.06 -2.37 25.54
C LEU A 75 -4.04 -2.86 26.62
N TYR A 76 -4.65 -4.03 26.42
CA TYR A 76 -5.58 -4.63 27.36
C TYR A 76 -4.91 -4.95 28.72
N TYR A 77 -3.69 -5.51 28.68
CA TYR A 77 -2.94 -5.79 29.91
C TYR A 77 -2.52 -4.53 30.68
N VAL A 78 -2.29 -3.42 29.98
CA VAL A 78 -1.95 -2.13 30.60
C VAL A 78 -3.19 -1.45 31.22
N ILE A 79 -4.35 -1.51 30.56
CA ILE A 79 -5.58 -0.86 31.03
C ILE A 79 -6.28 -1.66 32.15
N ALA A 80 -6.25 -2.99 32.08
CA ALA A 80 -6.91 -3.88 33.03
C ALA A 80 -5.91 -4.78 33.78
N PRO A 81 -4.99 -4.22 34.59
CA PRO A 81 -3.95 -4.99 35.29
C PRO A 81 -4.49 -5.95 36.35
N LYS A 82 -5.73 -5.73 36.82
CA LYS A 82 -6.40 -6.55 37.86
C LYS A 82 -7.34 -7.63 37.30
N SER A 83 -7.41 -7.79 35.97
CA SER A 83 -8.16 -8.88 35.35
C SER A 83 -7.45 -10.22 35.62
N LYS A 84 -8.23 -11.29 35.91
CA LYS A 84 -7.70 -12.64 36.12
C LYS A 84 -6.86 -13.13 34.92
N VAL A 85 -7.18 -12.67 33.72
CA VAL A 85 -6.46 -12.98 32.47
C VAL A 85 -5.08 -12.32 32.44
N THR A 86 -4.99 -11.05 32.87
CA THR A 86 -3.74 -10.28 32.93
C THR A 86 -2.76 -10.81 33.98
N GLN A 87 -3.26 -11.34 35.11
CA GLN A 87 -2.40 -11.95 36.13
C GLN A 87 -1.84 -13.31 35.69
N GLN A 88 -2.55 -14.05 34.85
CA GLN A 88 -2.15 -15.38 34.39
C GLN A 88 -1.22 -15.33 33.17
N TYR A 89 -1.42 -14.37 32.26
CA TYR A 89 -0.64 -14.19 31.04
C TYR A 89 0.08 -12.85 31.01
N GLY A 90 0.59 -12.42 32.17
CA GLY A 90 1.22 -11.13 32.41
C GLY A 90 2.10 -10.67 31.23
N PRO A 91 2.14 -9.35 30.97
CA PRO A 91 2.39 -8.85 29.64
C PRO A 91 3.78 -9.29 29.17
N ALA A 92 3.82 -10.02 28.05
CA ALA A 92 5.04 -10.60 27.50
C ALA A 92 6.01 -9.47 27.10
N GLU A 93 7.06 -9.30 27.90
CA GLU A 93 8.24 -8.51 27.56
C GLU A 93 9.15 -9.42 26.71
N TRP A 94 9.18 -9.19 25.41
CA TRP A 94 10.18 -9.72 24.49
C TRP A 94 10.73 -8.58 23.64
#